data_AF-A0ABD6HEK5-F1
#
_entry.id   AF-A0ABD6HEK5-F1
#
_cell.length_a   1.000
_cell.length_b   1.000
_cell.length_c   1.000
_cell.angle_alpha   90.00
_cell.angle_beta   90.00
_cell.angle_gamma   90.00
#
_symmetry.space_group_name_H-M   'P 1'
#
loop_
_entity.id
_entity.type
_entity.pdbx_description
1 polymer ?
#
loop_
_entity_poly.entity_id
_entity_poly.type
_entity_poly.pdbx_seq_one_letter_code
_entity_poly.pdbx_strand_id
1 'polypeptide(L)'
;MAMVIYAFSLAIYTQATGLSHDLRNATLAVVDRDMSQLSSSILDGLMPPRFQKPVAIAPQDIDRAMDQARYTFVLDIPERFEADVLAGRSPSVQLLIDATALMQAGVGSSTIQQIVSQQVGLYAQRVGVSSSQAVTVETRLAFNQSLNS
;
A
#
# COMPACT_ATOMS: atom_id res chain seq x y z
N MET A 1 10.89 -28.52 17.06
CA MET A 1 10.29 -27.19 17.30
C MET A 1 11.11 -26.01 16.76
N ALA A 2 12.45 -26.06 16.70
CA ALA A 2 13.26 -24.96 16.15
C ALA A 2 13.18 -24.80 14.62
N MET A 3 12.84 -25.87 13.88
CA MET A 3 12.83 -25.88 12.41
C MET A 3 11.63 -25.12 11.80
N VAL A 4 10.50 -25.05 12.51
CA VAL A 4 9.29 -24.35 12.03
C VAL A 4 9.45 -22.83 12.10
N ILE A 5 10.12 -22.32 13.15
CA ILE A 5 10.38 -20.89 13.34
C ILE A 5 11.36 -20.38 12.28
N TYR A 6 12.36 -21.21 11.94
CA TYR A 6 13.34 -20.86 10.91
C TYR A 6 12.75 -20.91 9.49
N ALA A 7 11.90 -21.89 9.18
CA ALA A 7 11.21 -21.96 7.89
C ALA A 7 10.21 -20.79 7.70
N PHE A 8 9.54 -20.35 8.77
CA PHE A 8 8.66 -19.18 8.72
C PHE A 8 9.42 -17.88 8.46
N SER A 9 10.65 -17.75 8.98
CA SER A 9 11.45 -16.54 8.81
C SER A 9 12.21 -16.53 7.47
N LEU A 10 12.69 -17.69 7.02
CA LEU A 10 13.43 -17.81 5.76
C LEU A 10 12.52 -17.70 4.52
N ALA A 11 11.28 -18.19 4.61
CA ALA A 11 10.29 -18.06 3.52
C ALA A 11 9.84 -16.62 3.27
N ILE A 12 9.85 -15.76 4.31
CA ILE A 12 9.59 -14.31 4.16
C ILE A 12 10.77 -13.64 3.45
N TYR A 13 12.00 -14.13 3.66
CA TYR A 13 13.20 -13.49 3.10
C TYR A 13 13.48 -13.90 1.64
N THR A 14 13.21 -15.14 1.26
CA THR A 14 13.59 -15.66 -0.08
C THR A 14 12.60 -15.32 -1.19
N GLN A 15 11.34 -15.00 -0.88
CA GLN A 15 10.41 -14.43 -1.87
C GLN A 15 10.80 -12.99 -2.27
N ALA A 16 11.58 -12.27 -1.46
CA ALA A 16 11.90 -10.86 -1.72
C ALA A 16 12.83 -10.62 -2.94
N THR A 17 13.67 -11.58 -3.31
CA THR A 17 14.79 -11.34 -4.24
C THR A 17 14.48 -11.60 -5.72
N GLY A 18 13.59 -12.54 -6.06
CA GLY A 18 13.17 -12.78 -7.46
C GLY A 18 12.05 -11.83 -7.93
N LEU A 19 11.23 -11.35 -6.99
CA LEU A 19 10.03 -10.53 -7.22
C LEU A 19 10.30 -9.03 -7.33
N SER A 20 11.47 -8.57 -6.89
CA SER A 20 11.87 -7.16 -6.92
C SER A 20 12.03 -6.60 -8.34
N HIS A 21 12.20 -7.44 -9.37
CA HIS A 21 12.36 -6.97 -10.76
C HIS A 21 11.04 -6.52 -11.39
N ASP A 22 9.93 -7.19 -11.07
CA ASP A 22 8.61 -6.88 -11.63
C ASP A 22 7.97 -5.65 -10.97
N LEU A 23 8.14 -5.49 -9.65
CA LEU A 23 7.64 -4.30 -8.93
C LEU A 23 8.36 -3.00 -9.30
N ARG A 24 9.60 -3.09 -9.80
CA ARG A 24 10.38 -1.91 -10.22
C ARG A 24 9.77 -1.16 -11.40
N ASN A 25 8.95 -1.83 -12.21
CA ASN A 25 8.27 -1.20 -13.34
C ASN A 25 6.85 -0.72 -12.99
N ALA A 26 6.34 -1.05 -11.80
CA ALA A 26 5.03 -0.62 -11.38
C ALA A 26 5.04 0.84 -10.93
N THR A 27 4.22 1.66 -11.59
CA THR A 27 4.01 3.06 -11.22
C THR A 27 2.94 3.15 -10.13
N LEU A 28 3.27 3.85 -9.05
CA LEU A 28 2.38 4.07 -7.90
C LEU A 28 1.97 5.54 -7.85
N ALA A 29 0.67 5.78 -7.88
CA ALA A 29 0.09 7.08 -7.55
C ALA A 29 -0.48 7.05 -6.13
N VAL A 30 -0.44 8.20 -5.46
CA VAL A 30 -0.98 8.34 -4.11
C VAL A 30 -1.85 9.58 -4.00
N VAL A 31 -2.97 9.40 -3.32
CA VAL A 31 -3.89 10.44 -2.92
C VAL A 31 -3.82 10.52 -1.40
N ASP A 32 -3.22 11.59 -0.91
CA ASP A 32 -3.17 11.87 0.51
C ASP A 32 -4.19 12.96 0.86
N ARG A 33 -5.32 12.55 1.42
CA ARG A 33 -6.35 13.48 1.93
C ARG A 33 -6.12 13.88 3.38
N ASP A 34 -5.27 13.15 4.10
CA ASP A 34 -4.98 13.40 5.51
C ASP A 34 -3.90 14.47 5.68
N MET A 35 -2.92 14.51 4.76
CA MET A 35 -1.77 15.42 4.77
C MET A 35 -1.08 15.49 6.14
N SER A 36 -0.94 14.32 6.78
CA SER A 36 -0.50 14.17 8.15
C SER A 36 0.93 13.62 8.25
N GLN A 37 1.45 13.54 9.48
CA GLN A 37 2.79 12.99 9.69
C GLN A 37 2.78 11.48 9.44
N LEU A 38 1.71 10.80 9.80
CA LEU A 38 1.53 9.38 9.54
C LEU A 38 1.41 9.08 8.04
N SER A 39 0.61 9.84 7.28
CA SER A 39 0.48 9.64 5.83
C SER A 39 1.82 9.86 5.12
N SER A 40 2.56 10.90 5.50
CA SER A 40 3.91 11.17 5.00
C SER A 40 4.88 10.04 5.30
N SER A 41 4.82 9.46 6.50
CA SER A 41 5.68 8.32 6.88
C SER A 41 5.38 7.06 6.06
N ILE A 42 4.11 6.85 5.69
CA ILE A 42 3.70 5.76 4.77
C ILE A 42 4.26 6.01 3.38
N LEU A 43 4.15 7.24 2.86
CA LEU A 43 4.69 7.64 1.57
C LEU A 43 6.20 7.44 1.48
N ASP A 44 6.93 7.77 2.54
CA ASP A 44 8.38 7.57 2.62
C ASP A 44 8.75 6.07 2.55
N GLY A 45 7.94 5.20 3.13
CA GLY A 45 8.11 3.74 3.04
C GLY A 45 7.87 3.17 1.64
N LEU A 46 7.14 3.89 0.80
CA LEU A 46 6.81 3.53 -0.59
C LEU A 46 7.82 4.09 -1.60
N MET A 47 8.92 4.71 -1.14
CA MET A 47 9.98 5.22 -2.00
C MET A 47 10.90 4.11 -2.56
N PRO A 48 11.74 4.42 -3.57
CA PRO A 48 12.79 3.52 -4.05
C PRO A 48 13.69 2.98 -2.92
N PRO A 49 14.20 1.73 -3.00
CA PRO A 49 14.34 0.90 -4.20
C PRO A 49 13.20 -0.10 -4.47
N ARG A 50 12.18 -0.16 -3.61
CA ARG A 50 11.11 -1.17 -3.67
C ARG A 50 10.00 -0.83 -4.67
N PHE A 51 9.65 0.44 -4.79
CA PHE A 51 8.72 0.97 -5.77
C PHE A 51 9.35 2.16 -6.52
N GLN A 52 8.77 2.55 -7.65
CA GLN A 52 9.09 3.84 -8.24
C GLN A 52 8.60 4.98 -7.34
N LYS A 53 9.18 6.17 -7.50
CA LYS A 53 8.78 7.35 -6.73
C LYS A 53 7.25 7.56 -6.86
N PRO A 54 6.50 7.56 -5.75
CA PRO A 54 5.06 7.76 -5.80
C PRO A 54 4.72 9.12 -6.41
N VAL A 55 3.72 9.17 -7.28
CA VAL A 55 3.22 10.42 -7.86
C VAL A 55 1.98 10.85 -7.10
N ALA A 56 2.04 12.02 -6.47
CA ALA A 56 0.86 12.60 -5.86
C ALA A 56 -0.14 13.02 -6.94
N ILE A 57 -1.38 12.55 -6.84
CA ILE A 57 -2.49 12.93 -7.72
C ILE A 57 -3.65 13.49 -6.88
N ALA A 58 -4.54 14.26 -7.51
CA ALA A 58 -5.74 14.71 -6.82
C ALA A 58 -6.79 13.59 -6.75
N PRO A 59 -7.67 13.56 -5.72
CA PRO A 59 -8.71 12.55 -5.59
C PRO A 59 -9.63 12.45 -6.83
N GLN A 60 -9.92 13.59 -7.45
CA GLN A 60 -10.72 13.69 -8.68
C GLN A 60 -10.05 13.10 -9.92
N ASP A 61 -8.73 12.89 -9.88
CA ASP A 61 -7.97 12.30 -10.97
C ASP A 61 -7.80 10.78 -10.82
N ILE A 62 -8.28 10.17 -9.72
CA ILE A 62 -8.20 8.71 -9.50
C ILE A 62 -8.86 7.95 -10.65
N ASP A 63 -10.13 8.27 -10.95
CA ASP A 63 -10.88 7.56 -11.99
C ASP A 63 -10.21 7.69 -13.35
N ARG A 64 -9.80 8.91 -13.71
CA ARG A 64 -9.04 9.19 -14.95
C ARG A 64 -7.72 8.44 -14.99
N ALA A 65 -7.01 8.37 -13.87
CA ALA A 65 -5.73 7.68 -13.75
C ALA A 65 -5.88 6.16 -13.96
N MET A 66 -6.95 5.57 -13.41
CA MET A 66 -7.28 4.16 -13.60
C MET A 66 -7.78 3.87 -15.02
N ASP A 67 -8.67 4.71 -15.58
CA ASP A 67 -9.20 4.56 -16.94
C ASP A 67 -8.10 4.59 -18.00
N GLN A 68 -7.08 5.42 -17.78
CA GLN A 68 -5.95 5.56 -18.70
C GLN A 68 -4.84 4.53 -18.45
N ALA A 69 -5.01 3.61 -17.48
CA ALA A 69 -3.99 2.65 -17.05
C ALA A 69 -2.61 3.30 -16.82
N ARG A 70 -2.59 4.55 -16.34
CA ARG A 70 -1.34 5.33 -16.18
C ARG A 70 -0.51 4.85 -14.99
N TYR A 71 -1.19 4.28 -14.01
CA TYR A 71 -0.60 3.78 -12.78
C TYR A 71 -1.06 2.36 -12.55
N THR A 72 -0.11 1.49 -12.22
CA THR A 72 -0.40 0.11 -11.81
C THR A 72 -1.14 0.10 -10.46
N PHE A 73 -0.77 1.02 -9.57
CA PHE A 73 -1.31 1.14 -8.23
C PHE A 73 -1.76 2.57 -7.95
N VAL A 74 -2.92 2.73 -7.30
CA VAL A 74 -3.35 4.01 -6.71
C VAL A 74 -3.70 3.77 -5.23
N LEU A 75 -2.98 4.43 -4.33
CA LEU A 75 -3.26 4.39 -2.90
C LEU A 75 -4.06 5.63 -2.50
N ASP A 76 -5.24 5.46 -1.93
CA ASP A 76 -6.09 6.55 -1.43
C ASP A 76 -6.16 6.48 0.11
N ILE A 77 -5.54 7.47 0.75
CA ILE A 77 -5.51 7.64 2.20
C ILE A 77 -6.68 8.57 2.58
N PRO A 78 -7.63 8.12 3.42
CA PRO A 78 -8.81 8.90 3.76
C PRO A 78 -8.44 10.11 4.64
N GLU A 79 -9.35 11.08 4.70
CA GLU A 79 -9.24 12.17 5.68
C GLU A 79 -9.28 11.62 7.09
N ARG A 80 -8.59 12.27 8.02
CA ARG A 80 -8.56 11.93 9.46
C ARG A 80 -7.92 10.57 9.75
N PHE A 81 -7.13 10.01 8.82
CA PHE A 81 -6.46 8.74 8.99
C PHE A 81 -5.59 8.72 10.25
N GLU A 82 -4.74 9.72 10.46
CA GLU A 82 -3.92 9.85 11.66
C GLU A 82 -4.77 10.01 12.92
N ALA A 83 -5.80 10.84 12.86
CA ALA A 83 -6.69 11.08 14.00
C ALA A 83 -7.43 9.80 14.42
N ASP A 84 -7.85 8.97 13.46
CA ASP A 84 -8.50 7.69 13.71
C ASP A 84 -7.53 6.69 14.32
N VAL A 85 -6.29 6.61 13.83
CA VAL A 85 -5.23 5.79 14.46
C VAL A 85 -4.95 6.25 15.90
N LEU A 86 -4.85 7.56 16.14
CA LEU A 86 -4.65 8.12 17.47
C LEU A 86 -5.83 7.86 18.42
N ALA A 87 -7.05 7.82 17.87
CA ALA A 87 -8.25 7.45 18.61
C ALA A 87 -8.37 5.95 18.89
N GLY A 88 -7.36 5.14 18.51
CA GLY A 88 -7.38 3.68 18.65
C GLY A 88 -8.39 2.99 17.73
N ARG A 89 -8.80 3.67 16.65
CA ARG A 89 -9.65 3.11 15.59
C ARG A 89 -8.78 2.43 14.54
N SER A 90 -9.45 1.71 13.65
CA SER A 90 -8.83 0.94 12.57
C SER A 90 -9.27 1.50 11.23
N PRO A 91 -8.71 2.65 10.80
CA PRO A 91 -9.09 3.23 9.52
C PRO A 91 -8.66 2.31 8.38
N SER A 92 -9.41 2.35 7.28
CA SER A 92 -9.09 1.61 6.06
C SER A 92 -8.45 2.50 5.01
N VAL A 93 -7.43 1.98 4.34
CA VAL A 93 -6.79 2.63 3.18
C VAL A 93 -7.21 1.87 1.94
N GLN A 94 -7.56 2.58 0.87
CA GLN A 94 -7.96 1.93 -0.39
C GLN A 94 -6.75 1.81 -1.31
N LEU A 95 -6.51 0.60 -1.81
CA LEU A 95 -5.51 0.32 -2.83
C LEU A 95 -6.21 -0.14 -4.10
N LEU A 96 -6.24 0.72 -5.10
CA LEU A 96 -6.72 0.40 -6.44
C LEU A 96 -5.58 -0.20 -7.26
N ILE A 97 -5.90 -1.26 -8.00
CA ILE A 97 -4.92 -1.95 -8.84
C ILE A 97 -5.47 -2.16 -10.24
N ASP A 98 -4.61 -1.93 -11.23
CA ASP A 98 -4.89 -2.28 -12.62
C ASP A 98 -4.96 -3.82 -12.76
N ALA A 99 -6.11 -4.31 -13.20
CA ALA A 99 -6.36 -5.72 -13.44
C ALA A 99 -5.49 -6.32 -14.56
N THR A 100 -4.92 -5.50 -15.46
CA THR A 100 -4.00 -6.01 -16.49
C THR A 100 -2.65 -6.47 -15.91
N ALA A 101 -2.31 -6.01 -14.71
CA ALA A 101 -1.05 -6.29 -14.01
C ALA A 101 -1.24 -7.23 -12.79
N LEU A 102 -2.15 -8.21 -12.86
CA LEU A 102 -2.51 -9.14 -11.76
C LEU A 102 -1.33 -9.78 -11.00
N MET A 103 -0.26 -10.17 -11.69
CA MET A 103 0.92 -10.76 -11.04
C MET A 103 1.69 -9.74 -10.19
N GLN A 104 1.91 -8.54 -10.74
CA GLN A 104 2.53 -7.44 -10.02
C GLN A 104 1.60 -6.95 -8.90
N ALA A 105 0.28 -6.95 -9.13
CA ALA A 105 -0.76 -6.56 -8.19
C ALA A 105 -0.71 -7.33 -6.88
N GLY A 106 -0.63 -8.66 -6.92
CA GLY A 106 -0.61 -9.50 -5.71
C GLY A 106 0.62 -9.28 -4.83
N VAL A 107 1.77 -9.08 -5.47
CA VAL A 107 3.05 -8.86 -4.76
C VAL A 107 3.14 -7.42 -4.26
N GLY A 108 2.70 -6.46 -5.07
CA GLY A 108 2.68 -5.05 -4.72
C GLY A 108 1.70 -4.75 -3.60
N SER A 109 0.49 -5.32 -3.64
CA SER A 109 -0.53 -5.12 -2.61
C SER A 109 -0.09 -5.65 -1.25
N SER A 110 0.46 -6.87 -1.20
CA SER A 110 1.00 -7.44 0.04
C SER A 110 2.18 -6.62 0.59
N THR A 111 3.06 -6.11 -0.28
CA THR A 111 4.17 -5.24 0.13
C THR A 111 3.67 -3.88 0.65
N ILE A 112 2.71 -3.25 -0.03
CA ILE A 112 2.08 -1.99 0.40
C ILE A 112 1.40 -2.18 1.75
N GLN A 113 0.65 -3.28 1.93
CA GLN A 113 -0.01 -3.61 3.18
C GLN A 113 1.01 -3.75 4.33
N GLN A 114 2.13 -4.45 4.10
CA GLN A 114 3.20 -4.58 5.08
C GLN A 114 3.79 -3.21 5.47
N ILE A 115 4.06 -2.34 4.48
CA ILE A 115 4.60 -1.00 4.72
C ILE A 115 3.61 -0.16 5.54
N VAL A 116 2.34 -0.13 5.15
CA VAL A 116 1.30 0.62 5.86
C VAL A 116 1.17 0.13 7.30
N SER A 117 1.03 -1.19 7.51
CA SER A 117 0.94 -1.76 8.86
C SER A 117 2.19 -1.48 9.70
N GLN A 118 3.38 -1.53 9.11
CA GLN A 118 4.63 -1.22 9.80
C GLN A 118 4.68 0.25 10.25
N GLN A 119 4.36 1.19 9.36
CA GLN A 119 4.42 2.62 9.66
C GLN A 119 3.37 3.02 10.69
N VAL A 120 2.16 2.49 10.58
CA VAL A 120 1.10 2.69 11.59
C VAL A 120 1.54 2.14 12.95
N GLY A 121 2.13 0.94 12.98
CA GLY A 121 2.63 0.34 14.21
C GLY A 121 3.75 1.16 14.86
N LEU A 122 4.70 1.65 14.07
CA LEU A 122 5.78 2.53 14.54
C LEU A 122 5.25 3.87 15.06
N TYR A 123 4.27 4.46 14.35
CA TYR A 123 3.63 5.69 14.77
C TYR A 123 2.86 5.52 16.08
N ALA A 124 2.01 4.49 16.16
CA ALA A 124 1.24 4.16 17.36
C ALA A 124 2.14 3.93 18.59
N GLN A 125 3.26 3.22 18.42
CA GLN A 125 4.26 3.05 19.49
C GLN A 125 4.88 4.38 19.92
N ARG A 126 5.24 5.26 18.97
CA ARG A 126 5.86 6.56 19.25
C ARG A 126 4.93 7.48 20.03
N VAL A 127 3.63 7.45 19.74
CA VAL A 127 2.60 8.28 20.40
C VAL A 127 1.97 7.62 21.63
N GLY A 128 2.41 6.41 21.98
CA GLY A 128 1.94 5.68 23.17
C GLY A 128 0.51 5.12 23.06
N VAL A 129 -0.02 4.98 21.85
CA VAL A 129 -1.35 4.42 21.60
C VAL A 129 -1.23 2.92 21.37
N SER A 130 -1.98 2.14 22.14
CA SER A 130 -2.12 0.70 21.92
C SER A 130 -3.07 0.46 20.76
N SER A 131 -2.56 0.57 19.53
CA SER A 131 -3.26 0.15 18.32
C SER A 131 -3.37 -1.39 18.32
N SER A 132 -4.42 -1.93 18.95
CA SER A 132 -4.68 -3.38 18.98
C SER A 132 -5.11 -3.95 17.62
N GLN A 133 -5.40 -3.09 16.66
CA GLN A 133 -5.91 -3.46 15.35
C GLN A 133 -5.05 -2.79 14.27
N ALA A 134 -4.36 -3.62 13.50
CA ALA A 134 -3.61 -3.20 12.33
C ALA A 134 -4.55 -2.50 11.35
N VAL A 135 -4.12 -1.37 10.79
CA VAL A 135 -4.83 -0.69 9.70
C VAL A 135 -5.19 -1.69 8.59
N THR A 136 -6.43 -1.60 8.11
CA THR A 136 -6.94 -2.47 7.06
C THR A 136 -6.61 -1.85 5.70
N VAL A 137 -5.92 -2.58 4.82
CA VAL A 137 -5.75 -2.16 3.43
C VAL A 137 -6.79 -2.86 2.58
N GLU A 138 -7.79 -2.11 2.12
CA GLU A 138 -8.81 -2.60 1.21
C GLU A 138 -8.27 -2.56 -0.22
N THR A 139 -7.99 -3.73 -0.78
CA THR A 139 -7.58 -3.84 -2.18
C THR A 139 -8.81 -3.91 -3.08
N ARG A 140 -8.86 -3.05 -4.08
CA ARG A 140 -9.90 -3.02 -5.11
C ARG A 140 -9.27 -3.17 -6.48
N LEU A 141 -9.73 -4.13 -7.26
CA LEU A 141 -9.37 -4.22 -8.66
C LEU A 141 -10.18 -3.16 -9.41
N ALA A 142 -9.52 -2.21 -10.07
CA ALA A 142 -10.19 -1.31 -10.99
C ALA A 142 -10.46 -2.11 -12.26
N PHE A 143 -11.67 -2.66 -12.35
CA PHE A 143 -12.07 -3.49 -13.46
C PHE A 143 -12.48 -2.57 -14.62
N ASN A 144 -11.55 -2.26 -15.52
CA ASN A 144 -11.89 -1.54 -16.74
C ASN A 144 -12.50 -2.54 -17.75
N GLN A 145 -13.83 -2.63 -17.83
CA GLN A 145 -14.53 -3.48 -18.82
C GLN A 145 -14.46 -2.91 -20.26
N SER A 146 -13.37 -2.26 -20.66
CA SER A 146 -13.14 -1.94 -22.07
C SER A 146 -12.59 -3.17 -22.83
N LEU A 147 -13.34 -4.27 -22.79
CA LEU A 147 -13.23 -5.38 -23.74
C LEU A 147 -14.57 -5.51 -24.46
N ASN A 148 -14.90 -4.47 -25.23
CA ASN A 148 -15.81 -4.61 -26.36
C ASN A 148 -14.96 -4.55 -27.64
N SER A 149 -14.52 -5.71 -28.12
CA SER A 149 -15.03 -6.29 -29.38
C SER A 149 -14.40 -7.65 -29.67
#